data_AF-A0A0M6YNP8-F1
#
_entry.id   AF-A0A0M6YNP8-F1
#
_cell.length_a   1.000
_cell.length_b   1.000
_cell.length_c   1.000
_cell.angle_alpha   90.00
_cell.angle_beta   90.00
_cell.angle_gamma   90.00
#
_symmetry.space_group_name_H-M   'P 1'
#
loop_
_entity.id
_entity.type
_entity.pdbx_description
1 polymer ?
#
loop_
_entity_poly.entity_id
_entity_poly.type
_entity_poly.pdbx_seq_one_letter_code
_entity_poly.pdbx_strand_id
1 'polypeptide(L)'
;MGLYVMGRDYLTAGRNLSERRDRDAISLSSNAPIDHLFCHAAELFMKAALIATVPTINVMKYGHRLHCLFGRMEEVNDLGSVLKSTKRAMNQRLGKIERAFTSADEAARFLAEQETFEKMGGAPLPTVGKDAAIMPRELFHWYGLRHSQKGGFFRYPMHRHETVPVVEGKDGLVELLPLALRYWTEEFSDGVYQMCSRASTSPN
;
A
#
# COMPACT_ATOMS: atom_id res chain seq x y z
N MET A 1 -14.76 10.01 -14.92
CA MET A 1 -13.65 10.68 -14.23
C MET A 1 -13.85 10.88 -12.72
N GLY A 2 -15.08 10.98 -12.19
CA GLY A 2 -15.33 11.30 -10.77
C GLY A 2 -14.63 10.39 -9.73
N LEU A 3 -14.63 9.07 -9.90
CA LEU A 3 -13.95 8.15 -8.97
C LEU A 3 -12.43 8.36 -8.93
N TYR A 4 -11.81 8.65 -10.07
CA TYR A 4 -10.37 8.93 -10.13
C TYR A 4 -10.01 10.19 -9.34
N VAL A 5 -10.78 11.27 -9.52
CA VAL A 5 -10.56 12.54 -8.80
C VAL A 5 -10.68 12.33 -7.29
N MET A 6 -11.75 11.67 -6.83
CA MET A 6 -11.88 11.34 -5.41
C MET A 6 -10.72 10.49 -4.90
N GLY A 7 -10.26 9.50 -5.68
CA GLY A 7 -9.10 8.69 -5.32
C GLY A 7 -7.83 9.53 -5.16
N ARG A 8 -7.64 10.56 -6.00
CA ARG A 8 -6.52 11.50 -5.88
C ARG A 8 -6.61 12.37 -4.63
N ASP A 9 -7.82 12.77 -4.22
CA ASP A 9 -8.00 13.55 -2.99
C ASP A 9 -7.62 12.71 -1.75
N TYR A 10 -8.06 11.45 -1.70
CA TYR A 10 -7.66 10.50 -0.65
C TYR A 10 -6.15 10.23 -0.66
N LEU A 11 -5.55 10.05 -1.83
CA LEU A 11 -4.10 9.85 -1.96
C LEU A 11 -3.32 11.07 -1.45
N THR A 12 -3.75 12.28 -1.81
CA THR A 12 -3.15 13.54 -1.36
C THR A 12 -3.29 13.71 0.16
N ALA A 13 -4.46 13.42 0.71
CA ALA A 13 -4.69 13.46 2.15
C ALA A 13 -3.79 12.46 2.90
N GLY A 14 -3.64 11.23 2.38
CA GLY A 14 -2.77 10.20 2.95
C GLY A 14 -1.30 10.63 2.98
N ARG A 15 -0.81 11.21 1.88
CA ARG A 15 0.55 11.77 1.80
C ARG A 15 0.77 12.90 2.80
N ASN A 16 -0.14 13.87 2.84
CA ASN A 16 -0.05 15.00 3.75
C ASN A 16 -0.05 14.57 5.23
N LEU A 17 -0.88 13.57 5.57
CA LEU A 17 -0.97 13.06 6.93
C LEU A 17 0.29 12.27 7.32
N SER A 18 0.83 11.44 6.41
CA SER A 18 2.12 10.76 6.58
C SER A 18 3.24 11.77 6.81
N GLU A 19 3.40 12.75 5.92
CA GLU A 19 4.48 13.74 6.03
C GLU A 19 4.41 14.58 7.31
N ARG A 20 3.20 14.93 7.77
CA ARG A 20 3.03 15.64 9.04
C ARG A 20 3.39 14.77 10.23
N ARG A 21 3.06 13.48 10.20
CA ARG A 21 3.45 12.53 11.25
C ARG A 21 4.96 12.33 11.26
N ASP A 22 5.57 12.12 10.09
CA ASP A 22 7.01 11.86 9.95
C ASP A 22 7.86 13.06 10.38
N ARG A 23 7.30 14.29 10.35
CA ARG A 23 7.96 15.53 10.83
C ARG A 23 7.57 15.91 12.27
N ASP A 24 6.95 15.02 13.02
CA ASP A 24 6.41 15.26 14.37
C ASP A 24 5.48 16.48 14.48
N ALA A 25 4.89 16.93 13.36
CA ALA A 25 3.96 18.06 13.33
C ALA A 25 2.57 17.68 13.86
N ILE A 26 2.26 16.39 13.92
CA ILE A 26 1.07 15.82 14.55
C ILE A 26 1.44 14.55 15.32
N SER A 27 0.74 14.29 16.42
CA SER A 27 0.83 13.01 17.13
C SER A 27 -0.40 12.17 16.83
N LEU A 28 -0.20 10.99 16.25
CA LEU A 28 -1.26 10.01 16.03
C LEU A 28 -0.99 8.78 16.91
N SER A 29 -2.02 8.31 17.60
CA SER A 29 -1.95 7.08 18.40
C SER A 29 -1.76 5.82 17.57
N SER A 30 -2.02 5.87 16.26
CA SER A 30 -1.80 4.76 15.31
C SER A 30 -1.70 5.25 13.87
N ASN A 31 -1.19 4.38 12.99
CA ASN A 31 -1.16 4.58 11.54
C ASN A 31 -2.48 4.30 10.82
N ALA A 32 -3.49 3.79 11.53
CA ALA A 32 -4.75 3.38 10.91
C ALA A 32 -5.43 4.49 10.08
N PRO A 33 -5.45 5.77 10.48
CA PRO A 33 -6.01 6.84 9.64
C PRO A 33 -5.26 7.03 8.32
N ILE A 34 -3.93 6.88 8.32
CA ILE A 34 -3.11 7.00 7.11
C ILE A 34 -3.41 5.81 6.18
N ASP A 35 -3.42 4.59 6.73
CA ASP A 35 -3.75 3.36 6.01
C ASP A 35 -5.15 3.45 5.37
N HIS A 36 -6.11 4.05 6.08
CA HIS A 36 -7.47 4.28 5.55
C HIS A 36 -7.45 5.02 4.22
N LEU A 37 -6.69 6.12 4.19
CA LEU A 37 -6.67 7.06 3.07
C LEU A 37 -6.05 6.38 1.85
N PHE A 38 -4.97 5.62 2.05
CA PHE A 38 -4.37 4.84 0.96
C PHE A 38 -5.27 3.70 0.50
N CYS A 39 -5.94 2.99 1.42
CA CYS A 39 -6.90 1.92 1.08
C CYS A 39 -8.05 2.45 0.24
N HIS A 40 -8.65 3.58 0.61
CA HIS A 40 -9.73 4.19 -0.14
C HIS A 40 -9.27 4.78 -1.48
N ALA A 41 -8.09 5.38 -1.53
CA ALA A 41 -7.50 5.78 -2.80
C ALA A 41 -7.33 4.58 -3.75
N ALA A 42 -6.75 3.46 -3.27
CA ALA A 42 -6.61 2.23 -4.05
C ALA A 42 -7.97 1.69 -4.53
N GLU A 43 -8.97 1.63 -3.64
CA GLU A 43 -10.33 1.22 -3.98
C GLU A 43 -10.90 2.03 -5.15
N LEU A 44 -10.83 3.36 -5.04
CA LEU A 44 -11.39 4.29 -6.01
C LEU A 44 -10.66 4.20 -7.35
N PHE A 45 -9.33 4.06 -7.34
CA PHE A 45 -8.55 3.83 -8.55
C PHE A 45 -8.87 2.50 -9.21
N MET A 46 -9.00 1.42 -8.46
CA MET A 46 -9.37 0.11 -9.01
C MET A 46 -10.76 0.15 -9.67
N LYS A 47 -11.73 0.81 -9.02
CA LYS A 47 -13.06 1.03 -9.60
C LYS A 47 -13.00 1.92 -10.85
N ALA A 48 -12.24 3.00 -10.82
CA ALA A 48 -12.07 3.88 -11.98
C ALA A 48 -11.45 3.17 -13.18
N ALA A 49 -10.41 2.35 -12.95
CA ALA A 49 -9.77 1.55 -13.97
C ALA A 49 -10.73 0.53 -14.58
N LEU A 50 -11.49 -0.18 -13.74
CA LEU A 50 -12.49 -1.15 -14.20
C LEU A 50 -13.59 -0.49 -15.05
N ILE A 51 -14.10 0.68 -14.68
CA ILE A 51 -15.08 1.41 -15.48
C ILE A 51 -14.47 1.88 -16.81
N ALA A 52 -13.23 2.39 -16.77
CA ALA A 52 -12.55 2.88 -17.98
C ALA A 52 -12.31 1.76 -19.01
N THR A 53 -12.11 0.52 -18.55
CA THR A 53 -11.87 -0.64 -19.43
C THR A 53 -13.14 -1.40 -19.78
N VAL A 54 -14.07 -1.55 -18.83
CA VAL A 54 -15.33 -2.29 -19.01
C VAL A 54 -16.48 -1.37 -18.60
N PRO A 55 -16.97 -0.49 -19.49
CA PRO A 55 -17.96 0.54 -19.12
C PRO A 55 -19.27 0.01 -18.53
N THR A 56 -19.63 -1.25 -18.84
CA THR A 56 -20.84 -1.92 -18.35
C THR A 56 -20.67 -2.57 -16.97
N ILE A 57 -19.48 -2.54 -16.38
CA ILE A 57 -19.23 -3.21 -15.11
C ILE A 57 -19.92 -2.47 -13.94
N ASN A 58 -20.74 -3.21 -13.19
CA ASN A 58 -21.25 -2.71 -11.92
C ASN A 58 -20.17 -2.82 -10.84
N VAL A 59 -19.35 -1.76 -10.68
CA VAL A 59 -18.31 -1.72 -9.65
C VAL A 59 -18.84 -1.64 -8.22
N MET A 60 -20.11 -1.24 -8.03
CA MET A 60 -20.70 -1.07 -6.71
C MET A 60 -20.96 -2.41 -6.01
N LYS A 61 -21.15 -3.50 -6.76
CA LYS A 61 -21.35 -4.85 -6.21
C LYS A 61 -20.17 -5.36 -5.37
N TYR A 62 -18.97 -4.82 -5.62
CA TYR A 62 -17.76 -5.21 -4.88
C TYR A 62 -17.68 -4.52 -3.51
N GLY A 63 -18.40 -3.42 -3.29
CA GLY A 63 -18.33 -2.65 -2.06
C GLY A 63 -16.90 -2.17 -1.78
N HIS A 64 -16.42 -2.40 -0.56
CA HIS A 64 -15.06 -2.08 -0.08
C HIS A 64 -14.11 -3.30 -0.08
N ARG A 65 -14.49 -4.39 -0.75
CA ARG A 65 -13.69 -5.64 -0.75
C ARG A 65 -12.53 -5.54 -1.74
N LEU A 66 -11.41 -4.98 -1.28
CA LEU A 66 -10.22 -4.74 -2.11
C LEU A 66 -9.74 -6.00 -2.83
N HIS A 67 -9.70 -7.15 -2.15
CA HIS A 67 -9.30 -8.42 -2.76
C HIS A 67 -10.22 -8.88 -3.89
N CYS A 68 -11.53 -8.64 -3.78
CA CYS A 68 -12.47 -8.95 -4.86
C CYS A 68 -12.29 -8.01 -6.06
N LEU A 69 -12.05 -6.71 -5.78
CA LEU A 69 -11.75 -5.73 -6.83
C LEU A 69 -10.47 -6.09 -7.58
N PHE A 70 -9.39 -6.34 -6.84
CA PHE A 70 -8.10 -6.69 -7.42
C PHE A 70 -8.18 -8.00 -8.23
N GLY A 71 -8.82 -9.04 -7.68
CA GLY A 71 -9.05 -10.29 -8.41
C GLY A 71 -9.81 -10.08 -9.72
N ARG A 72 -10.82 -9.19 -9.73
CA ARG A 72 -11.53 -8.85 -10.97
C ARG A 72 -10.64 -8.12 -11.97
N MET A 73 -9.73 -7.26 -11.52
CA MET A 73 -8.83 -6.57 -12.45
C MET A 73 -7.86 -7.54 -13.13
N GLU A 74 -7.40 -8.56 -12.43
CA GLU A 74 -6.53 -9.59 -13.01
C GLU A 74 -7.21 -10.41 -14.12
N GLU A 75 -8.55 -10.46 -14.13
CA GLU A 75 -9.35 -11.11 -15.19
C GLU A 75 -9.54 -10.23 -16.43
N VAL A 76 -9.20 -8.93 -16.36
CA VAL A 76 -9.39 -7.98 -17.46
C VAL A 76 -8.05 -7.78 -18.19
N ASN A 77 -7.96 -8.35 -19.40
CA ASN A 77 -6.72 -8.38 -20.19
C ASN A 77 -6.06 -7.00 -20.37
N ASP A 78 -6.86 -5.97 -20.64
CA ASP A 78 -6.36 -4.61 -20.89
C ASP A 78 -5.74 -3.94 -19.64
N LEU A 79 -5.98 -4.48 -18.45
CA LEU A 79 -5.35 -4.03 -17.20
C LEU A 79 -3.99 -4.70 -16.94
N GLY A 80 -3.68 -5.79 -17.64
CA GLY A 80 -2.54 -6.64 -17.34
C GLY A 80 -1.19 -5.92 -17.41
N SER A 81 -1.00 -4.99 -18.35
CA SER A 81 0.23 -4.21 -18.49
C SER A 81 0.43 -3.24 -17.33
N VAL A 82 -0.63 -2.50 -16.95
CA VAL A 82 -0.63 -1.55 -15.83
C VAL A 82 -0.42 -2.27 -14.49
N LEU A 83 -1.06 -3.42 -14.28
CA LEU A 83 -0.87 -4.21 -13.07
C LEU A 83 0.57 -4.71 -12.94
N LYS A 84 1.17 -5.20 -14.03
CA LYS A 84 2.57 -5.66 -14.05
C LYS A 84 3.55 -4.53 -13.80
N SER A 85 3.37 -3.37 -14.44
CA SER A 85 4.26 -2.21 -14.23
C SER A 85 4.16 -1.68 -12.80
N THR A 86 2.95 -1.56 -12.26
CA THR A 86 2.69 -1.13 -10.88
C THR A 86 3.35 -2.07 -9.87
N LYS A 87 3.17 -3.39 -10.03
CA LYS A 87 3.84 -4.39 -9.17
C LYS A 87 5.36 -4.24 -9.23
N ARG A 88 5.91 -4.04 -10.42
CA ARG A 88 7.37 -3.89 -10.62
C ARG A 88 7.88 -2.63 -9.94
N ALA A 89 7.22 -1.49 -10.13
CA ALA A 89 7.62 -0.21 -9.55
C ALA A 89 7.52 -0.23 -8.02
N MET A 90 6.42 -0.77 -7.47
CA MET A 90 6.27 -1.01 -6.03
C MET A 90 7.44 -1.84 -5.48
N ASN A 91 7.72 -3.01 -6.07
CA ASN A 91 8.79 -3.88 -5.60
C ASN A 91 10.19 -3.29 -5.83
N GLN A 92 10.40 -2.47 -6.86
CA GLN A 92 11.65 -1.75 -7.06
C GLN A 92 11.88 -0.71 -5.96
N ARG A 93 10.82 -0.01 -5.53
CA ARG A 93 10.88 0.94 -4.41
C ARG A 93 11.09 0.23 -3.08
N LEU A 94 10.41 -0.90 -2.86
CA LEU A 94 10.62 -1.74 -1.69
C LEU A 94 12.02 -2.37 -1.68
N GLY A 95 12.57 -2.74 -2.84
CA GLY A 95 13.92 -3.30 -2.96
C GLY A 95 15.06 -2.30 -2.67
N LYS A 96 14.74 -1.02 -2.46
CA LYS A 96 15.68 -0.02 -1.90
C LYS A 96 15.75 -0.07 -0.38
N ILE A 97 14.90 -0.87 0.27
CA ILE A 97 14.89 -1.07 1.70
C ILE A 97 15.96 -2.12 2.02
N GLU A 98 16.92 -1.76 2.86
CA GLU A 98 18.09 -2.60 3.11
C GLU A 98 17.76 -3.79 4.03
N ARG A 99 16.77 -3.67 4.92
CA ARG A 99 16.43 -4.71 5.91
C ARG A 99 14.93 -4.76 6.25
N ALA A 100 14.40 -5.98 6.36
CA ALA A 100 13.08 -6.27 6.90
C ALA A 100 13.19 -7.21 8.12
N PHE A 101 12.48 -6.86 9.18
CA PHE A 101 12.33 -7.55 10.45
C PHE A 101 10.94 -8.16 10.55
N THR A 102 10.80 -9.27 11.27
CA THR A 102 9.50 -9.94 11.40
C THR A 102 8.62 -9.32 12.48
N SER A 103 9.19 -8.50 13.38
CA SER A 103 8.47 -7.75 14.40
C SER A 103 9.15 -6.43 14.77
N ALA A 104 8.41 -5.52 15.39
CA ALA A 104 8.96 -4.27 15.94
C ALA A 104 9.97 -4.53 17.07
N ASP A 105 9.77 -5.56 17.89
CA ASP A 105 10.69 -5.93 18.97
C ASP A 105 11.99 -6.52 18.43
N GLU A 106 11.93 -7.37 17.40
CA GLU A 106 13.12 -7.87 16.70
C GLU A 106 13.88 -6.72 16.04
N ALA A 107 13.16 -5.78 15.43
CA ALA A 107 13.75 -4.59 14.84
C ALA A 107 14.42 -3.68 15.89
N ALA A 108 13.75 -3.42 17.02
CA ALA A 108 14.27 -2.60 18.11
C ALA A 108 15.50 -3.25 18.76
N ARG A 109 15.46 -4.57 18.99
CA ARG A 109 16.61 -5.34 19.46
C ARG A 109 17.76 -5.27 18.49
N PHE A 110 17.51 -5.46 17.20
CA PHE A 110 18.53 -5.39 16.17
C PHE A 110 19.17 -3.99 16.11
N LEU A 111 18.38 -2.92 16.10
CA LEU A 111 18.90 -1.55 16.09
C LEU A 111 19.72 -1.22 17.35
N ALA A 112 19.29 -1.71 18.52
CA ALA A 112 20.04 -1.56 19.77
C ALA A 112 21.36 -2.37 19.77
N GLU A 113 21.34 -3.57 19.19
CA GLU A 113 22.52 -4.43 19.05
C GLU A 113 23.51 -3.87 18.00
N GLN A 114 23.03 -3.26 16.90
CA GLN A 114 23.84 -2.69 15.82
C GLN A 114 24.72 -1.54 16.28
N GLU A 115 24.20 -0.62 17.10
CA GLU A 115 24.98 0.49 17.66
C GLU A 115 26.17 -0.01 18.52
N THR A 116 26.03 -1.20 19.11
CA THR A 116 27.06 -1.85 19.91
C THR A 116 28.03 -2.65 19.03
N PHE A 117 27.52 -3.30 17.99
CA PHE A 117 28.27 -4.16 17.07
C PHE A 117 29.20 -3.36 16.13
N GLU A 118 28.76 -2.19 15.65
CA GLU A 118 29.57 -1.28 14.84
C GLU A 118 30.72 -0.65 15.65
N LYS A 119 30.49 -0.31 16.92
CA LYS A 119 31.54 0.18 17.84
C LYS A 119 32.63 -0.86 18.14
N MET A 120 32.34 -2.15 17.96
CA MET A 120 33.29 -3.25 18.17
C MET A 120 33.99 -3.73 16.89
N GLY A 121 33.81 -3.04 15.76
CA GLY A 121 34.46 -3.41 14.49
C GLY A 121 33.92 -4.70 13.86
N GLY A 122 32.69 -5.10 14.21
CA GLY A 122 32.03 -6.26 13.63
C GLY A 122 31.73 -6.06 12.14
N ALA A 123 31.88 -7.12 11.34
CA ALA A 123 31.49 -7.10 9.93
C ALA A 123 29.97 -6.83 9.79
N PRO A 124 29.53 -6.10 8.74
CA PRO A 124 28.11 -5.81 8.56
C PRO A 124 27.31 -7.11 8.48
N LEU A 125 26.29 -7.22 9.33
CA LEU A 125 25.42 -8.40 9.40
C LEU A 125 24.65 -8.59 8.09
N PRO A 126 24.34 -9.84 7.72
CA PRO A 126 23.79 -10.18 6.41
C PRO A 126 22.48 -9.47 6.11
N THR A 127 22.38 -8.98 4.88
CA THR A 127 21.24 -8.32 4.26
C THR A 127 20.22 -9.39 3.84
N VAL A 128 18.95 -9.27 4.23
CA VAL A 128 17.87 -10.12 3.71
C VAL A 128 16.99 -9.29 2.80
N GLY A 129 16.56 -9.88 1.67
CA GLY A 129 15.37 -9.40 0.98
C GLY A 129 15.37 -9.43 -0.54
N LYS A 130 16.34 -10.09 -1.22
CA LYS A 130 16.39 -10.06 -2.68
C LYS A 130 15.15 -10.67 -3.39
N ASP A 131 14.40 -11.58 -2.73
CA ASP A 131 13.43 -12.43 -3.45
C ASP A 131 11.99 -12.49 -2.90
N ALA A 132 11.65 -11.84 -1.78
CA ALA A 132 10.28 -11.83 -1.25
C ALA A 132 9.47 -10.64 -1.82
N ALA A 133 9.22 -10.66 -3.13
CA ALA A 133 8.39 -9.64 -3.76
C ALA A 133 6.97 -9.67 -3.19
N ILE A 134 6.49 -8.54 -2.64
CA ILE A 134 5.12 -8.43 -2.16
C ILE A 134 4.17 -8.59 -3.34
N MET A 135 3.25 -9.55 -3.22
CA MET A 135 2.22 -9.79 -4.23
C MET A 135 1.01 -8.89 -3.93
N PRO A 136 0.57 -8.06 -4.88
CA PRO A 136 -0.59 -7.18 -4.65
C PRO A 136 -1.86 -7.94 -4.26
N ARG A 137 -2.05 -9.17 -4.76
CA ARG A 137 -3.18 -10.03 -4.36
C ARG A 137 -3.18 -10.32 -2.86
N GLU A 138 -2.02 -10.64 -2.29
CA GLU A 138 -1.86 -10.93 -0.86
C GLU A 138 -2.03 -9.63 -0.04
N LEU A 139 -1.45 -8.54 -0.52
CA LEU A 139 -1.61 -7.21 0.07
C LEU A 139 -3.09 -6.81 0.19
N PHE A 140 -3.86 -6.92 -0.90
CA PHE A 140 -5.29 -6.57 -0.89
C PHE A 140 -6.18 -7.60 -0.21
N HIS A 141 -5.76 -8.86 -0.12
CA HIS A 141 -6.39 -9.85 0.74
C HIS A 141 -6.27 -9.43 2.20
N TRP A 142 -5.05 -9.11 2.63
CA TRP A 142 -4.76 -8.66 3.99
C TRP A 142 -5.56 -7.40 4.36
N TYR A 143 -5.50 -6.36 3.53
CA TYR A 143 -6.28 -5.14 3.77
C TYR A 143 -7.80 -5.36 3.65
N GLY A 144 -8.24 -6.24 2.75
CA GLY A 144 -9.64 -6.61 2.63
C GLY A 144 -10.19 -7.29 3.89
N LEU A 145 -9.38 -8.13 4.55
CA LEU A 145 -9.73 -8.71 5.85
C LEU A 145 -9.77 -7.63 6.94
N ARG A 146 -8.76 -6.74 7.00
CA ARG A 146 -8.60 -5.69 8.01
C ARG A 146 -9.58 -4.51 7.88
N HIS A 147 -10.27 -4.37 6.75
CA HIS A 147 -11.22 -3.27 6.51
C HIS A 147 -12.64 -3.72 6.14
N SER A 148 -12.91 -5.02 6.10
CA SER A 148 -14.28 -5.54 5.96
C SER A 148 -15.14 -5.23 7.19
N GLN A 149 -16.48 -5.31 7.05
CA GLN A 149 -17.46 -5.18 8.15
C GLN A 149 -17.15 -6.02 9.40
N LYS A 150 -16.37 -7.11 9.26
CA LYS A 150 -15.96 -7.98 10.37
C LYS A 150 -14.58 -7.66 10.95
N GLY A 151 -13.74 -6.93 10.23
CA GLY A 151 -12.35 -6.60 10.63
C GLY A 151 -12.15 -5.16 11.06
N GLY A 152 -13.23 -4.44 11.38
CA GLY A 152 -13.23 -2.98 11.45
C GLY A 152 -12.28 -2.38 12.47
N PHE A 153 -11.06 -2.02 12.05
CA PHE A 153 -10.21 -1.08 12.79
C PHE A 153 -10.71 0.37 12.71
N PHE A 154 -11.63 0.68 11.78
CA PHE A 154 -12.30 1.99 11.72
C PHE A 154 -13.60 2.06 12.53
N ARG A 155 -14.14 0.93 13.00
CA ARG A 155 -15.40 0.89 13.78
C ARG A 155 -15.23 0.34 15.19
N TYR A 156 -14.25 -0.53 15.46
CA TYR A 156 -14.03 -1.10 16.80
C TYR A 156 -12.52 -1.27 17.06
N PRO A 157 -11.97 -0.69 18.14
CA PRO A 157 -10.58 -0.92 18.53
C PRO A 157 -10.46 -2.38 19.01
N MET A 158 -9.99 -3.26 18.13
CA MET A 158 -9.61 -4.62 18.52
C MET A 158 -8.09 -4.69 18.53
N HIS A 159 -7.52 -4.84 19.73
CA HIS A 159 -6.15 -5.27 19.92
C HIS A 159 -5.95 -6.63 19.22
N ARG A 160 -5.39 -6.63 18.00
CA ARG A 160 -4.86 -7.85 17.40
C ARG A 160 -3.35 -7.73 17.27
N HIS A 161 -2.67 -8.60 18.00
CA HIS A 161 -1.23 -8.86 17.94
C HIS A 161 -0.88 -9.68 16.70
N GLU A 162 -1.31 -9.25 15.50
CA GLU A 162 -0.81 -9.86 14.27
C GLU A 162 0.48 -9.12 13.87
N THR A 163 1.60 -9.83 13.94
CA THR A 163 2.93 -9.31 13.64
C THR A 163 3.00 -8.90 12.17
N VAL A 164 3.07 -7.60 11.91
CA VAL A 164 3.35 -7.07 10.57
C VAL A 164 4.87 -6.99 10.43
N PRO A 165 5.46 -7.47 9.31
CA PRO A 165 6.87 -7.26 9.07
C PRO A 165 7.19 -5.76 9.11
N VAL A 166 8.25 -5.40 9.83
CA VAL A 166 8.72 -4.02 10.00
C VAL A 166 10.01 -3.87 9.22
N VAL A 167 10.31 -2.70 8.69
CA VAL A 167 11.55 -2.43 7.96
C VAL A 167 12.26 -1.22 8.53
N GLU A 168 13.56 -1.12 8.30
CA GLU A 168 14.30 0.11 8.54
C GLU A 168 14.04 1.11 7.39
N GLY A 169 13.44 2.24 7.74
CA GLY A 169 13.28 3.41 6.87
C GLY A 169 14.28 4.50 7.24
N LYS A 170 14.33 5.55 6.39
CA LYS A 170 15.25 6.69 6.55
C LYS A 170 15.16 7.37 7.93
N ASP A 171 13.96 7.37 8.53
CA ASP A 171 13.63 8.08 9.76
C ASP A 171 13.19 7.11 10.88
N GLY A 172 13.50 5.82 10.76
CA GLY A 172 13.20 4.79 11.76
C GLY A 172 12.39 3.62 11.22
N LEU A 173 11.78 2.86 12.14
CA LEU A 173 11.07 1.63 11.81
C LEU A 173 9.69 1.89 11.19
N VAL A 174 9.39 1.19 10.08
CA VAL A 174 8.14 1.34 9.31
C VAL A 174 7.49 -0.01 9.07
N GLU A 175 6.17 -0.09 9.13
CA GLU A 175 5.43 -1.32 8.76
C GLU A 175 5.45 -1.54 7.24
N LEU A 176 5.84 -2.75 6.81
CA LEU A 176 6.09 -3.08 5.41
C LEU A 176 4.81 -3.06 4.54
N LEU A 177 3.70 -3.59 5.05
CA LEU A 177 2.44 -3.69 4.30
C LEU A 177 1.80 -2.30 4.03
N PRO A 178 1.72 -1.38 5.03
CA PRO A 178 1.39 0.02 4.79
C PRO A 178 2.25 0.71 3.74
N LEU A 179 3.57 0.50 3.80
CA LEU A 179 4.49 1.08 2.84
C LEU A 179 4.25 0.54 1.42
N ALA A 180 4.03 -0.77 1.30
CA ALA A 180 3.69 -1.41 0.04
C ALA A 180 2.37 -0.90 -0.54
N LEU A 181 1.33 -0.74 0.29
CA LEU A 181 0.04 -0.17 -0.13
C LEU A 181 0.21 1.26 -0.64
N ARG A 182 0.94 2.10 0.08
CA ARG A 182 1.26 3.47 -0.36
C ARG A 182 1.93 3.43 -1.73
N TYR A 183 3.04 2.70 -1.86
CA TYR A 183 3.79 2.65 -3.12
C TYR A 183 2.94 2.11 -4.26
N TRP A 184 2.20 1.02 -4.06
CA TRP A 184 1.29 0.50 -5.07
C TRP A 184 0.27 1.54 -5.51
N THR A 185 -0.37 2.23 -4.57
CA THR A 185 -1.43 3.21 -4.84
C THR A 185 -0.91 4.42 -5.61
N GLU A 186 0.29 4.88 -5.25
CA GLU A 186 0.96 5.98 -5.95
C GLU A 186 1.25 5.60 -7.41
N GLU A 187 1.93 4.47 -7.63
CA GLU A 187 2.30 3.98 -8.96
C GLU A 187 1.05 3.65 -9.82
N PHE A 188 0.03 3.08 -9.21
CA PHE A 188 -1.20 2.71 -9.92
C PHE A 188 -1.97 3.93 -10.40
N SER A 189 -1.96 5.02 -9.62
CA SER A 189 -2.72 6.23 -9.93
C SER A 189 -2.37 6.85 -11.29
N ASP A 190 -1.10 6.78 -11.68
CA ASP A 190 -0.63 7.31 -12.97
C ASP A 190 -1.12 6.45 -14.15
N GLY A 191 -1.16 5.14 -13.96
CA GLY A 191 -1.75 4.21 -14.93
C GLY A 191 -3.24 4.47 -15.15
N VAL A 192 -3.99 4.63 -14.05
CA VAL A 192 -5.44 4.93 -14.12
C VAL A 192 -5.72 6.28 -14.78
N TYR A 193 -4.91 7.30 -14.51
CA TYR A 193 -5.04 8.61 -15.16
C TYR A 193 -5.01 8.50 -16.69
N GLN A 194 -4.01 7.79 -17.22
CA GLN A 194 -3.86 7.61 -18.66
C GLN A 194 -5.07 6.88 -19.27
N MET A 195 -5.58 5.86 -18.57
CA MET A 195 -6.75 5.10 -19.00
C MET A 195 -8.01 5.96 -19.04
N CYS A 196 -8.30 6.69 -17.96
CA CYS A 196 -9.47 7.55 -17.90
C CYS A 196 -9.39 8.71 -18.89
N SER A 197 -8.19 9.23 -19.17
CA SER A 197 -7.98 10.27 -20.17
C SER A 197 -8.33 9.78 -21.57
N ARG A 198 -7.86 8.58 -21.95
CA ARG A 198 -8.17 7.96 -23.26
C ARG A 198 -9.67 7.68 -23.42
N ALA A 199 -10.31 7.16 -22.38
CA ALA A 199 -11.75 6.89 -22.40
C ALA A 199 -12.60 8.16 -22.55
N SER A 200 -12.08 9.32 -22.13
CA SER A 200 -12.78 10.61 -22.26
C SER A 200 -12.61 11.22 -23.67
N THR A 201 -11.64 10.75 -24.46
CA THR A 201 -11.33 11.26 -25.80
C THR A 201 -11.85 10.39 -26.95
N SER A 202 -12.31 9.16 -26.68
CA SER A 202 -12.97 8.34 -27.70
C SER A 202 -14.39 8.85 -27.93
N PRO A 203 -14.73 9.37 -29.12
CA PRO A 203 -16.12 9.66 -29.45
C PRO A 203 -16.85 8.32 -29.59
N ASN A 204 -17.94 8.15 -28.85
CA ASN A 204 -18.96 7.16 -29.18
C ASN A 204 -19.72 7.61 -30.44
#